data_AF-A0A7Y3MY98-F1
#
_entry.id   AF-A0A7Y3MY98-F1
#
_cell.length_a   1.000
_cell.length_b   1.000
_cell.length_c   1.000
_cell.angle_alpha   90.00
_cell.angle_beta   90.00
_cell.angle_gamma   90.00
#
_symmetry.space_group_name_H-M   'P 1'
#
loop_
_entity.id
_entity.type
_entity.pdbx_description
1 polymer ?
#
loop_
_entity_poly.entity_id
_entity_poly.type
_entity_poly.pdbx_seq_one_letter_code
_entity_poly.pdbx_strand_id
1 'polypeptide(L)'
;MKRTAIALVLAAAVSAAATEAHAQGFGRSIAVSGDQVLVGEPKFGQSPGTVYVYERSGGEWTEVAALQSPDGQGAFGWGLAADGDQLLVTSANVRRGGGGQVYPFTRSGDAWAPSGQLDFAEVPEGATTGLGAALNGDVALVTVGSPRGQSAWQVRVFRRGADGWAAGETLAAPEAGGRSFFGSAFAFRDGRVFIGDPAQDENGGA
;
A
#
# COMPACT_ATOMS: atom_id res chain seq x y z
N MET A 1 -30.36 8.36 60.71
CA MET A 1 -28.88 8.54 60.70
C MET A 1 -28.24 7.20 60.34
N LYS A 2 -27.81 7.02 59.09
CA LYS A 2 -27.10 5.81 58.62
C LYS A 2 -25.63 6.18 58.39
N ARG A 3 -24.72 5.43 59.01
CA ARG A 3 -23.26 5.50 58.83
C ARG A 3 -22.84 4.54 57.71
N THR A 4 -21.60 4.72 57.24
CA THR A 4 -20.72 3.73 56.53
C THR A 4 -20.86 3.78 54.99
N ALA A 5 -19.82 3.77 54.13
CA ALA A 5 -18.36 3.88 54.24
C ALA A 5 -17.79 4.31 52.86
N ILE A 6 -16.58 4.86 52.89
CA ILE A 6 -15.73 5.17 51.73
C ILE A 6 -15.27 3.86 51.07
N ALA A 7 -15.45 3.73 49.76
CA ALA A 7 -14.77 2.74 48.94
C ALA A 7 -13.79 3.46 48.02
N LEU A 8 -12.52 3.45 48.40
CA LEU A 8 -11.41 3.83 47.54
C LEU A 8 -11.14 2.63 46.61
N VAL A 9 -11.50 2.74 45.33
CA VAL A 9 -11.15 1.72 44.35
C VAL A 9 -9.85 2.15 43.67
N LEU A 10 -8.73 1.59 44.13
CA LEU A 10 -7.52 1.45 43.33
C LEU A 10 -7.67 0.18 42.53
N ALA A 11 -7.75 0.31 41.20
CA ALA A 11 -7.44 -0.76 40.28
C ALA A 11 -6.52 -0.19 39.22
N ALA A 12 -5.22 -0.38 39.42
CA ALA A 12 -4.23 -0.24 38.37
C ALA A 12 -4.41 -1.42 37.41
N ALA A 13 -4.73 -1.11 36.17
CA ALA A 13 -4.45 -1.98 35.04
C ALA A 13 -3.86 -1.10 33.94
N VAL A 14 -2.58 -0.76 34.09
CA VAL A 14 -1.76 -0.49 32.91
C VAL A 14 -1.56 -1.86 32.27
N SER A 15 -2.46 -2.23 31.35
CA SER A 15 -2.14 -3.27 30.40
C SER A 15 -0.96 -2.74 29.60
N ALA A 16 0.23 -3.25 29.89
CA ALA A 16 1.30 -3.20 28.93
C ALA A 16 0.78 -3.97 27.71
N ALA A 17 0.26 -3.24 26.71
CA ALA A 17 0.09 -3.80 25.39
C ALA A 17 1.43 -4.43 25.03
N ALA A 18 1.45 -5.75 24.92
CA ALA A 18 2.65 -6.47 24.51
C ALA A 18 3.14 -5.78 23.24
N THR A 19 4.34 -5.19 23.32
CA THR A 19 4.96 -4.61 22.14
C THR A 19 5.25 -5.80 21.23
N GLU A 20 4.40 -6.03 20.23
CA GLU A 20 4.79 -6.89 19.13
C GLU A 20 6.07 -6.30 18.57
N ALA A 21 7.14 -7.09 18.59
CA ALA A 21 8.41 -6.67 18.03
C ALA A 21 8.26 -6.66 16.50
N HIS A 22 7.81 -5.53 15.97
CA HIS A 22 7.70 -5.31 14.54
C HIS A 22 9.07 -5.45 13.86
N ALA A 23 9.09 -6.04 12.67
CA ALA A 23 10.33 -6.19 11.92
C ALA A 23 10.85 -4.84 11.40
N GLN A 24 12.08 -4.83 10.86
CA GLN A 24 12.69 -3.61 10.29
C GLN A 24 11.87 -2.94 9.17
N GLY A 25 10.87 -3.62 8.61
CA GLY A 25 10.02 -3.11 7.53
C GLY A 25 8.79 -2.33 7.98
N PHE A 26 8.44 -2.31 9.27
CA PHE A 26 7.19 -1.68 9.71
C PHE A 26 7.20 -0.17 9.44
N GLY A 27 6.09 0.36 8.93
CA GLY A 27 6.00 1.77 8.55
C GLY A 27 6.60 2.09 7.20
N ARG A 28 7.05 1.09 6.43
CA ARG A 28 7.58 1.28 5.07
C ARG A 28 6.58 1.94 4.12
N SER A 29 5.30 1.66 4.33
CA SER A 29 4.17 2.24 3.62
C SER A 29 3.06 2.53 4.61
N ILE A 30 2.34 3.62 4.38
CA ILE A 30 1.21 4.05 5.20
C ILE A 30 0.10 4.52 4.26
N ALA A 31 -1.13 4.09 4.53
CA ALA A 31 -2.33 4.65 3.91
C ALA A 31 -3.33 5.06 4.98
N VAL A 32 -4.10 6.12 4.72
CA VAL A 32 -5.12 6.63 5.64
C VAL A 32 -6.44 6.68 4.88
N SER A 33 -7.49 6.11 5.48
CA SER A 33 -8.86 6.16 4.94
C SER A 33 -9.83 6.32 6.10
N GLY A 34 -10.50 7.47 6.17
CA GLY A 34 -11.37 7.82 7.31
C GLY A 34 -10.62 7.73 8.65
N ASP A 35 -11.17 6.95 9.57
CA ASP A 35 -10.59 6.69 10.90
C ASP A 35 -9.67 5.46 10.95
N GLN A 36 -9.21 4.97 9.80
CA GLN A 36 -8.23 3.88 9.72
C GLN A 36 -6.86 4.34 9.21
N VAL A 37 -5.82 3.78 9.81
CA VAL A 37 -4.43 3.86 9.36
C VAL A 37 -3.96 2.45 9.05
N LEU A 38 -3.50 2.23 7.83
CA LEU A 38 -2.93 0.97 7.40
C LEU A 38 -1.42 1.11 7.30
N VAL A 39 -0.69 0.17 7.90
CA VAL A 39 0.77 0.22 8.00
C VAL A 39 1.37 -1.04 7.42
N GLY A 40 2.21 -0.90 6.40
CA GLY A 40 2.92 -2.03 5.79
C GLY A 40 4.17 -2.40 6.55
N GLU A 41 4.36 -3.70 6.75
CA GLU A 41 5.59 -4.35 7.20
C GLU A 41 6.02 -5.40 6.15
N PRO A 42 6.56 -4.95 5.00
CA PRO A 42 7.12 -5.87 4.02
C PRO A 42 8.35 -6.57 4.60
N LYS A 43 8.40 -7.89 4.46
CA LYS A 43 9.56 -8.70 4.81
C LYS A 43 10.35 -9.01 3.54
N PHE A 44 11.64 -8.65 3.54
CA PHE A 44 12.53 -8.96 2.43
C PHE A 44 12.85 -10.46 2.41
N GLY A 45 12.59 -11.15 1.30
CA GLY A 45 12.89 -12.57 1.14
C GLY A 45 11.68 -13.38 0.67
N GLN A 46 11.60 -14.64 1.12
CA GLN A 46 10.49 -15.55 0.83
C GLN A 46 9.36 -15.45 1.86
N SER A 47 9.56 -14.70 2.95
CA SER A 47 8.53 -14.53 3.98
C SER A 47 7.51 -13.49 3.51
N PRO A 48 6.21 -13.79 3.60
CA PRO A 48 5.18 -12.80 3.33
C PRO A 48 5.30 -11.65 4.33
N GLY A 49 5.08 -10.43 3.84
CA GLY A 49 4.92 -9.27 4.70
C GLY A 49 3.52 -9.19 5.29
N THR A 50 3.31 -8.22 6.17
CA THR A 50 2.03 -7.97 6.85
C THR A 50 1.57 -6.54 6.57
N VAL A 51 0.25 -6.32 6.52
CA VAL A 51 -0.33 -4.97 6.63
C VAL A 51 -1.17 -4.91 7.89
N TYR A 52 -0.80 -4.02 8.80
CA TYR A 52 -1.52 -3.80 10.05
C TYR A 52 -2.59 -2.74 9.85
N VAL A 53 -3.78 -2.96 10.39
CA VAL A 53 -4.91 -2.02 10.33
C VAL A 53 -5.13 -1.48 11.74
N TYR A 54 -4.95 -0.17 11.89
CA TYR A 54 -5.26 0.56 13.11
C TYR A 54 -6.55 1.34 12.91
N GLU A 55 -7.41 1.33 13.92
CA GLU A 55 -8.64 2.12 13.94
C GLU A 55 -8.63 3.06 15.12
N ARG A 56 -9.16 4.27 14.92
CA ARG A 56 -9.25 5.28 15.98
C ARG A 56 -10.59 5.19 16.70
N SER A 57 -10.55 4.94 18.00
CA SER A 57 -11.75 4.95 18.86
C SER A 57 -11.45 5.65 20.18
N GLY A 58 -12.34 6.56 20.60
CA GLY A 58 -12.17 7.30 21.86
C GLY A 58 -10.90 8.17 21.93
N GLY A 59 -10.28 8.49 20.79
CA GLY A 59 -9.02 9.23 20.70
C GLY A 59 -7.77 8.35 20.70
N GLU A 60 -7.90 7.04 20.92
CA GLU A 60 -6.83 6.05 20.90
C GLU A 60 -6.80 5.29 19.57
N TRP A 61 -5.61 4.84 19.16
CA TRP A 61 -5.42 3.98 17.99
C TRP A 61 -5.17 2.55 18.46
N THR A 62 -5.97 1.60 17.99
CA THR A 62 -5.82 0.18 18.30
C THR A 62 -5.64 -0.61 17.03
N GLU A 63 -4.72 -1.59 17.05
CA GLU A 63 -4.63 -2.57 15.97
C GLU A 63 -5.88 -3.46 16.01
N VAL A 64 -6.61 -3.51 14.90
CA VAL A 64 -7.86 -4.28 14.77
C VAL A 64 -7.73 -5.45 13.79
N ALA A 65 -6.71 -5.44 12.93
CA ALA A 65 -6.44 -6.55 12.01
C ALA A 65 -4.98 -6.56 11.51
N ALA A 66 -4.54 -7.73 11.07
CA ALA A 66 -3.30 -7.94 10.34
C ALA A 66 -3.59 -8.72 9.05
N LEU A 67 -3.41 -8.06 7.90
CA LEU A 67 -3.64 -8.63 6.57
C LEU A 67 -2.38 -9.31 6.05
N GLN A 68 -2.56 -10.45 5.40
CA GLN A 68 -1.49 -11.28 4.82
C GLN A 68 -1.66 -11.37 3.30
N SER A 69 -0.57 -11.73 2.59
CA SER A 69 -0.65 -12.00 1.15
C SER A 69 -1.59 -13.19 0.88
N PRO A 70 -2.59 -13.05 -0.02
CA PRO A 70 -3.54 -14.13 -0.33
C PRO A 70 -2.91 -15.43 -0.81
N ASP A 71 -1.74 -15.34 -1.44
CA ASP A 71 -0.97 -16.40 -2.09
C ASP A 71 0.45 -16.56 -1.49
N GLY A 72 0.75 -15.87 -0.38
CA GLY A 72 2.04 -15.95 0.29
C GLY A 72 3.21 -15.23 -0.39
N GLN A 73 2.99 -14.30 -1.33
CA GLN A 73 4.08 -13.52 -1.92
C GLN A 73 4.90 -12.76 -0.86
N GLY A 74 6.21 -12.77 -1.05
CA GLY A 74 7.16 -12.00 -0.24
C GLY A 74 7.02 -10.49 -0.49
N ALA A 75 7.37 -9.69 0.51
CA ALA A 75 7.27 -8.22 0.46
C ALA A 75 5.84 -7.65 0.26
N PHE A 76 4.79 -8.41 0.58
CA PHE A 76 3.44 -7.87 0.77
C PHE A 76 3.44 -6.67 1.74
N GLY A 77 2.68 -5.61 1.42
CA GLY A 77 2.72 -4.36 2.16
C GLY A 77 3.82 -3.38 1.70
N TRP A 78 4.43 -3.61 0.54
CA TRP A 78 5.45 -2.71 0.00
C TRP A 78 4.93 -1.30 -0.27
N GLY A 79 3.72 -1.22 -0.84
CA GLY A 79 2.98 0.01 -1.10
C GLY A 79 1.52 -0.20 -0.73
N LEU A 80 0.90 0.89 -0.25
CA LEU A 80 -0.50 0.92 0.17
C LEU A 80 -1.19 2.13 -0.47
N ALA A 81 -2.40 1.93 -0.95
CA ALA A 81 -3.31 3.01 -1.34
C ALA A 81 -4.72 2.66 -0.89
N ALA A 82 -5.38 3.54 -0.16
CA ALA A 82 -6.71 3.29 0.40
C ALA A 82 -7.65 4.44 0.06
N ASP A 83 -8.92 4.10 -0.19
CA ASP A 83 -10.01 5.05 -0.36
C ASP A 83 -11.34 4.39 0.05
N GLY A 84 -11.96 4.92 1.10
CA GLY A 84 -13.13 4.32 1.73
C GLY A 84 -12.90 2.84 2.06
N ASP A 85 -13.76 1.99 1.51
CA ASP A 85 -13.75 0.53 1.67
C ASP A 85 -12.87 -0.20 0.65
N GLN A 86 -11.96 0.50 -0.04
CA GLN A 86 -11.04 -0.08 -1.01
C GLN A 86 -9.59 0.12 -0.56
N LEU A 87 -8.78 -0.91 -0.75
CA LEU A 87 -7.35 -0.92 -0.46
C LEU A 87 -6.61 -1.62 -1.58
N LEU A 88 -5.50 -1.06 -2.03
CA LEU A 88 -4.51 -1.76 -2.83
C LEU A 88 -3.29 -2.04 -1.98
N VAL A 89 -2.86 -3.30 -1.97
CA VAL A 89 -1.60 -3.71 -1.37
C VAL A 89 -0.67 -4.21 -2.45
N THR A 90 0.51 -3.61 -2.55
CA THR A 90 1.53 -4.08 -3.48
C THR A 90 2.53 -5.03 -2.82
N SER A 91 3.06 -5.92 -3.63
CA SER A 91 4.07 -6.91 -3.27
C SER A 91 5.21 -6.82 -4.27
N ALA A 92 6.26 -6.08 -3.95
CA ALA A 92 7.35 -5.82 -4.90
C ALA A 92 8.37 -6.97 -4.91
N ASN A 93 8.56 -7.63 -6.06
CA ASN A 93 9.59 -8.64 -6.21
C ASN A 93 10.85 -8.08 -6.89
N VAL A 94 11.53 -7.17 -6.18
CA VAL A 94 12.70 -6.44 -6.70
C VAL A 94 13.96 -7.30 -6.89
N ARG A 95 14.03 -8.52 -6.35
CA ARG A 95 15.26 -9.34 -6.34
C ARG A 95 15.37 -10.36 -7.47
N ARG A 96 14.26 -10.75 -8.10
CA ARG A 96 14.26 -11.83 -9.13
C ARG A 96 13.79 -11.40 -10.51
N GLY A 97 13.52 -10.11 -10.74
CA GLY A 97 12.97 -9.65 -12.02
C GLY A 97 11.58 -10.20 -12.33
N GLY A 98 10.90 -10.78 -11.32
CA GLY A 98 9.49 -11.10 -11.40
C GLY A 98 8.70 -9.83 -11.11
N GLY A 99 7.66 -9.56 -11.90
CA GLY A 99 6.75 -8.45 -11.63
C GLY A 99 6.24 -8.50 -10.20
N GLY A 100 6.05 -7.34 -9.58
CA GLY A 100 5.37 -7.26 -8.30
C GLY A 100 3.86 -7.45 -8.48
N GLN A 101 3.22 -8.10 -7.53
CA GLN A 101 1.78 -8.28 -7.57
C GLN A 101 1.07 -7.11 -6.88
N VAL A 102 -0.17 -6.84 -7.26
CA VAL A 102 -1.04 -5.88 -6.57
C VAL A 102 -2.36 -6.55 -6.25
N TYR A 103 -2.73 -6.50 -4.98
CA TYR A 103 -3.89 -7.16 -4.42
C TYR A 103 -4.91 -6.10 -3.98
N PRO A 104 -6.06 -6.01 -4.66
CA PRO A 104 -7.19 -5.25 -4.17
C PRO A 104 -7.85 -5.95 -2.98
N PHE A 105 -8.14 -5.19 -1.93
CA PHE A 105 -8.94 -5.60 -0.79
C PHE A 105 -10.18 -4.73 -0.71
N THR A 106 -11.29 -5.31 -0.27
CA THR A 106 -12.54 -4.61 0.01
C THR A 106 -12.90 -4.77 1.48
N ARG A 107 -13.33 -3.69 2.13
CA ARG A 107 -13.84 -3.70 3.49
C ARG A 107 -15.34 -4.00 3.49
N SER A 108 -15.78 -4.85 4.41
CA SER A 108 -17.19 -5.08 4.73
C SER A 108 -17.35 -5.15 6.24
N GLY A 109 -18.04 -4.15 6.82
CA GLY A 109 -18.00 -3.93 8.26
C GLY A 109 -16.58 -3.62 8.71
N ASP A 110 -16.02 -4.41 9.63
CA ASP A 110 -14.65 -4.22 10.14
C ASP A 110 -13.62 -5.16 9.51
N ALA A 111 -14.05 -5.98 8.56
CA ALA A 111 -13.19 -6.98 7.93
C ALA A 111 -12.74 -6.53 6.54
N TRP A 112 -11.43 -6.63 6.29
CA TRP A 112 -10.84 -6.53 4.97
C TRP A 112 -10.68 -7.93 4.36
N ALA A 113 -11.13 -8.10 3.12
CA ALA A 113 -10.96 -9.35 2.37
C ALA A 113 -10.32 -9.08 1.00
N PRO A 114 -9.44 -9.97 0.51
CA PRO A 114 -8.93 -9.85 -0.85
C PRO A 114 -10.07 -9.99 -1.85
N SER A 115 -10.05 -9.14 -2.87
CA SER A 115 -11.05 -9.06 -3.95
C SER A 115 -10.47 -9.43 -5.32
N GLY A 116 -9.30 -10.07 -5.33
CA GLY A 116 -8.61 -10.56 -6.52
C GLY A 116 -7.17 -10.10 -6.58
N GLN A 117 -6.65 -10.00 -7.81
CA GLN A 117 -5.33 -9.48 -8.11
C GLN A 117 -5.44 -8.64 -9.37
N LEU A 118 -4.70 -7.53 -9.46
CA LEU A 118 -4.63 -6.74 -10.68
C LEU A 118 -3.85 -7.50 -11.76
N ASP A 119 -4.49 -7.69 -12.91
CA ASP A 119 -3.86 -8.21 -14.12
C ASP A 119 -3.36 -7.05 -14.97
N PHE A 120 -2.03 -6.90 -15.04
CA PHE A 120 -1.41 -5.80 -15.76
C PHE A 120 -1.47 -5.94 -17.28
N ALA A 121 -1.77 -7.15 -17.79
CA ALA A 121 -1.71 -7.58 -19.18
C ALA A 121 -0.42 -7.13 -19.93
N GLU A 122 0.30 -8.06 -20.54
CA GLU A 122 1.46 -7.72 -21.39
C GLU A 122 2.52 -6.85 -20.67
N VAL A 123 2.92 -7.25 -19.46
CA VAL A 123 4.05 -6.62 -18.77
C VAL A 123 5.34 -7.03 -19.49
N PRO A 124 6.17 -6.07 -19.96
CA PRO A 124 7.44 -6.41 -20.59
C PRO A 124 8.29 -7.31 -19.69
N GLU A 125 8.94 -8.32 -20.26
CA GLU A 125 9.75 -9.26 -19.50
C GLU A 125 10.82 -8.50 -18.67
N GLY A 126 10.84 -8.76 -17.36
CA GLY A 126 11.78 -8.11 -16.44
C GLY A 126 11.38 -6.70 -15.99
N ALA A 127 10.20 -6.19 -16.38
CA ALA A 127 9.62 -5.01 -15.76
C ALA A 127 9.21 -5.30 -14.31
N THR A 128 9.36 -4.31 -13.44
CA THR A 128 8.83 -4.38 -12.07
C THR A 128 7.47 -3.72 -12.02
N THR A 129 6.56 -4.21 -11.19
CA THR A 129 5.21 -3.65 -11.02
C THR A 129 4.96 -3.43 -9.54
N GLY A 130 4.06 -2.50 -9.20
CA GLY A 130 3.63 -2.30 -7.82
C GLY A 130 4.64 -1.59 -6.92
N LEU A 131 5.57 -0.79 -7.47
CA LEU A 131 6.50 0.00 -6.66
C LEU A 131 5.85 1.24 -6.04
N GLY A 132 4.82 1.78 -6.69
CA GLY A 132 3.92 2.79 -6.18
C GLY A 132 2.50 2.45 -6.61
N ALA A 133 1.53 2.85 -5.78
CA ALA A 133 0.11 2.70 -6.07
C ALA A 133 -0.64 3.95 -5.58
N ALA A 134 -1.74 4.27 -6.25
CA ALA A 134 -2.69 5.27 -5.82
C ALA A 134 -4.11 4.82 -6.15
N LEU A 135 -5.08 5.28 -5.37
CA LEU A 135 -6.47 4.89 -5.47
C LEU A 135 -7.36 6.12 -5.25
N ASN A 136 -8.39 6.26 -6.09
CA ASN A 136 -9.42 7.28 -5.98
C ASN A 136 -10.71 6.74 -6.60
N GLY A 137 -11.65 6.35 -5.76
CA GLY A 137 -12.87 5.63 -6.11
C GLY A 137 -12.58 4.39 -6.95
N ASP A 138 -13.11 4.40 -8.16
CA ASP A 138 -12.98 3.30 -9.11
C ASP A 138 -11.73 3.38 -9.99
N VAL A 139 -10.80 4.30 -9.68
CA VAL A 139 -9.56 4.47 -10.45
C VAL A 139 -8.36 4.13 -9.58
N ALA A 140 -7.54 3.20 -10.08
CA ALA A 140 -6.27 2.84 -9.49
C ALA A 140 -5.13 3.17 -10.45
N LEU A 141 -4.03 3.67 -9.92
CA LEU A 141 -2.79 3.92 -10.66
C LEU A 141 -1.70 3.07 -10.06
N VAL A 142 -0.98 2.33 -10.89
CA VAL A 142 0.14 1.52 -10.43
C VAL A 142 1.37 1.75 -11.28
N THR A 143 2.49 1.98 -10.63
CA THR A 143 3.79 2.15 -11.27
C THR A 143 4.28 0.83 -11.86
N VAL A 144 4.68 0.89 -13.13
CA VAL A 144 5.34 -0.17 -13.89
C VAL A 144 6.75 0.31 -14.22
N GLY A 145 7.74 -0.25 -13.54
CA GLY A 145 9.14 0.02 -13.75
C GLY A 145 9.67 -0.54 -15.07
N SER A 146 10.70 0.09 -15.61
CA SER A 146 11.31 -0.34 -16.87
C SER A 146 12.10 -1.65 -16.72
N PRO A 147 12.03 -2.56 -17.71
CA PRO A 147 12.96 -3.68 -17.82
C PRO A 147 14.40 -3.21 -17.78
N ARG A 148 15.15 -3.67 -16.77
CA ARG A 148 16.60 -3.45 -16.64
C ARG A 148 17.03 -1.96 -16.69
N GLY A 149 16.13 -1.02 -16.38
CA GLY A 149 16.41 0.42 -16.38
C GLY A 149 16.78 0.99 -17.75
N GLN A 150 16.27 0.38 -18.83
CA GLN A 150 16.56 0.77 -20.21
C GLN A 150 15.57 1.82 -20.77
N SER A 151 14.52 2.16 -20.03
CA SER A 151 13.49 3.11 -20.44
C SER A 151 12.89 3.84 -19.23
N ALA A 152 12.07 4.88 -19.50
CA ALA A 152 11.26 5.52 -18.48
C ALA A 152 10.26 4.55 -17.86
N TRP A 153 9.95 4.77 -16.59
CA TRP A 153 8.88 4.07 -15.90
C TRP A 153 7.53 4.56 -16.44
N GLN A 154 6.51 3.74 -16.27
CA GLN A 154 5.16 4.00 -16.77
C GLN A 154 4.17 3.85 -15.62
N VAL A 155 2.96 4.35 -15.81
CA VAL A 155 1.86 4.18 -14.87
C VAL A 155 0.73 3.47 -15.59
N ARG A 156 0.35 2.30 -15.10
CA ARG A 156 -0.84 1.59 -15.57
C ARG A 156 -2.05 2.14 -14.82
N VAL A 157 -3.08 2.55 -15.56
CA VAL A 157 -4.38 2.91 -15.01
C VAL A 157 -5.25 1.67 -14.96
N PHE A 158 -5.93 1.43 -13.86
CA PHE A 158 -6.95 0.40 -13.70
C PHE A 158 -8.28 1.07 -13.37
N ARG A 159 -9.37 0.51 -13.90
CA ARG A 159 -10.73 0.95 -13.60
C ARG A 159 -11.54 -0.21 -13.01
N ARG A 160 -12.23 0.03 -11.92
CA ARG A 160 -13.13 -0.93 -11.28
C ARG A 160 -14.48 -0.93 -11.97
N GLY A 161 -14.98 -2.10 -12.32
CA GLY A 161 -16.31 -2.33 -12.87
C GLY A 161 -17.03 -3.47 -12.15
N ALA A 162 -18.13 -3.95 -12.74
CA ALA A 162 -18.93 -5.03 -12.18
C ALA A 162 -18.14 -6.35 -12.04
N ASP A 163 -17.22 -6.60 -12.98
CA ASP A 163 -16.42 -7.84 -13.03
C ASP A 163 -15.05 -7.69 -12.33
N GLY A 164 -14.86 -6.61 -11.56
CA GLY A 164 -13.61 -6.30 -10.85
C GLY A 164 -12.76 -5.25 -11.56
N TRP A 165 -11.46 -5.30 -11.33
CA TRP A 165 -10.51 -4.32 -11.86
C TRP A 165 -10.00 -4.72 -13.25
N ALA A 166 -10.10 -3.80 -14.20
CA ALA A 166 -9.56 -3.96 -15.54
C ALA A 166 -8.44 -2.95 -15.80
N ALA A 167 -7.35 -3.41 -16.42
CA ALA A 167 -6.31 -2.52 -16.93
C ALA A 167 -6.88 -1.64 -18.06
N GLY A 168 -6.54 -0.37 -18.02
CA GLY A 168 -6.88 0.62 -19.03
C GLY A 168 -5.62 1.17 -19.71
N GLU A 169 -5.58 2.49 -19.84
CA GLU A 169 -4.47 3.18 -20.50
C GLU A 169 -3.17 3.13 -19.69
N THR A 170 -2.07 3.35 -20.41
CA THR A 170 -0.76 3.55 -19.81
C THR A 170 -0.35 5.00 -19.98
N LEU A 171 0.04 5.61 -18.87
CA LEU A 171 0.61 6.95 -18.85
C LEU A 171 2.13 6.84 -18.88
N ALA A 172 2.77 7.64 -19.71
CA ALA A 172 4.22 7.78 -19.78
C ALA A 172 4.60 9.24 -19.59
N ALA A 173 5.83 9.48 -19.13
CA ALA A 173 6.39 10.82 -19.07
C ALA A 173 6.39 11.47 -20.47
N PRO A 174 5.83 12.69 -20.63
CA PRO A 174 5.70 13.35 -21.93
C PRO A 174 7.05 13.63 -22.62
N GLU A 175 8.13 13.78 -21.84
CA GLU A 175 9.45 14.23 -22.31
C GLU A 175 10.57 13.23 -21.98
N ALA A 176 10.25 11.92 -21.91
CA ALA A 176 11.24 10.90 -21.58
C ALA A 176 12.31 10.72 -22.68
N GLY A 177 13.31 11.60 -22.69
CA GLY A 177 14.55 11.46 -23.45
C GLY A 177 15.60 10.59 -22.75
N GLY A 178 15.31 10.07 -21.55
CA GLY A 178 16.27 9.32 -20.72
C GLY A 178 15.61 8.49 -19.60
N ARG A 179 16.40 8.11 -18.59
CA ARG A 179 15.91 7.39 -17.40
C ARG A 179 14.99 8.28 -16.57
N SER A 180 13.71 7.97 -16.58
CA SER A 180 12.67 8.64 -15.78
C SER A 180 12.08 7.67 -14.76
N PHE A 181 11.75 8.19 -13.57
CA PHE A 181 11.02 7.47 -12.52
C PHE A 181 9.56 7.97 -12.44
N PHE A 182 8.95 8.18 -13.60
CA PHE A 182 7.55 8.55 -13.71
C PHE A 182 6.67 7.56 -12.95
N GLY A 183 5.81 8.09 -12.07
CA GLY A 183 5.03 7.28 -11.13
C GLY A 183 5.74 6.97 -9.82
N SER A 184 6.80 7.68 -9.46
CA SER A 184 7.47 7.53 -8.16
C SER A 184 6.60 8.00 -6.98
N ALA A 185 5.70 8.94 -7.23
CA ALA A 185 4.72 9.45 -6.28
C ALA A 185 3.43 9.85 -7.01
N PHE A 186 2.31 9.81 -6.29
CA PHE A 186 1.00 10.18 -6.80
C PHE A 186 0.28 11.09 -5.82
N ALA A 187 -0.52 12.01 -6.33
CA ALA A 187 -1.50 12.72 -5.54
C ALA A 187 -2.76 12.98 -6.37
N PHE A 188 -3.93 12.85 -5.75
CA PHE A 188 -5.20 13.23 -6.36
C PHE A 188 -5.71 14.54 -5.76
N ARG A 189 -6.20 15.43 -6.62
CA ARG A 189 -6.90 16.65 -6.20
C ARG A 189 -7.76 17.18 -7.32
N ASP A 190 -8.99 17.56 -6.98
CA ASP A 190 -9.93 18.26 -7.88
C ASP A 190 -10.11 17.57 -9.25
N GLY A 191 -10.24 16.23 -9.24
CA GLY A 191 -10.39 15.42 -10.45
C GLY A 191 -9.12 15.25 -11.29
N ARG A 192 -7.96 15.68 -10.77
CA ARG A 192 -6.66 15.55 -11.42
C ARG A 192 -5.76 14.59 -10.64
N VAL A 193 -4.85 13.96 -11.36
CA VAL A 193 -3.70 13.27 -10.78
C VAL A 193 -2.43 14.07 -11.04
N PHE A 194 -1.60 14.18 -10.01
CA PHE A 194 -0.22 14.64 -10.08
C PHE A 194 0.68 13.41 -9.99
N ILE A 195 1.61 13.29 -10.93
CA ILE A 195 2.50 12.13 -11.03
C ILE A 195 3.93 12.63 -10.94
N GLY A 196 4.67 12.12 -9.95
CA GLY A 196 6.07 12.45 -9.75
C GLY A 196 6.96 11.79 -10.78
N ASP A 197 7.87 12.57 -11.35
CA ASP A 197 8.87 12.12 -12.32
C ASP A 197 10.24 12.73 -12.00
N PRO A 198 10.90 12.26 -10.93
CA PRO A 198 12.27 12.67 -10.66
C PRO A 198 13.14 12.10 -11.79
N ALA A 199 13.82 12.99 -12.50
CA ALA A 199 14.89 12.59 -13.40
C ALA A 199 16.04 11.99 -12.59
N GLN A 200 16.81 11.07 -13.18
CA GLN A 200 18.21 10.99 -12.79
C GLN A 200 18.96 12.08 -13.53
N ASP A 201 19.51 13.03 -12.78
CA ASP A 201 20.61 13.86 -13.22
C ASP A 201 21.66 12.93 -13.83
N GLU A 202 22.06 13.14 -15.09
CA GLU A 202 23.16 12.36 -15.70
C GLU A 202 24.52 12.61 -15.04
N ASN A 203 24.58 13.44 -14.00
CA ASN A 203 25.78 13.72 -13.22
C ASN A 203 25.68 13.12 -11.82
N GLY A 204 26.31 11.97 -11.62
CA GLY A 204 26.69 11.55 -10.28
C GLY A 204 27.58 12.60 -9.61
N GLY A 205 27.22 12.99 -8.38
CA GLY A 205 28.06 13.72 -7.42
C GLY A 205 27.30 13.76 -6.09
N ALA A 206 27.88 13.44 -4.94
CA ALA A 206 29.26 13.62 -4.50
C ALA A 206 29.89 12.34 -3.90
#